data_AF-A0A953RM07-F1
#
_entry.id   AF-A0A953RM07-F1
#
_cell.length_a   1.000
_cell.length_b   1.000
_cell.length_c   1.000
_cell.angle_alpha   90.00
_cell.angle_beta   90.00
_cell.angle_gamma   90.00
#
_symmetry.space_group_name_H-M   'P 1'
#
loop_
_entity.id
_entity.type
_entity.pdbx_description
1 polymer ?
#
loop_
_entity_poly.entity_id
_entity_poly.type
_entity_poly.pdbx_seq_one_letter_code
_entity_poly.pdbx_strand_id
1 'polypeptide(L)'
;MRSVEIFSGAGGLALGIARAGFEHLAVIERDDACYRTLKENQSRRVETMASWPVHHCDVRDFDYGCIPEGVDLLAGGVPCQPFSIGGKHRGHIDERNMFPELITVIRRLKPKAVLVENVRGLARPSFAKYFGYIELMLAYPEVRPREAEPWFEHLARLERFHTKGRRNGLCYRVVHRVLNAANYGVPQRRERLFMVAIRADLGVEWSFPAPTHGVDGLRWSQFRSGEYWERHRVPKTRIPKPSDGLRESAVGPQLYLIPPSDKPWLTVRDTISNLPRPAKTRTSDEPGLTHFAIPGARQYVGH
;
A
#
# COMPACT_ATOMS: atom_id res chain seq x y z
N MET A 1 -5.53 2.98 -19.96
CA MET A 1 -5.83 1.68 -19.31
C MET A 1 -6.96 1.92 -18.32
N ARG A 2 -7.83 0.94 -18.09
CA ARG A 2 -9.04 1.06 -17.27
C ARG A 2 -8.87 0.32 -15.94
N SER A 3 -9.20 0.96 -14.82
CA SER A 3 -9.12 0.38 -13.48
C SER A 3 -10.44 0.39 -12.74
N VAL A 4 -10.60 -0.55 -11.81
CA VAL A 4 -11.62 -0.52 -10.76
C VAL A 4 -10.89 -0.56 -9.42
N GLU A 5 -11.27 0.33 -8.51
CA GLU A 5 -10.74 0.34 -7.15
C GLU A 5 -11.82 0.01 -6.12
N ILE A 6 -11.55 -0.99 -5.30
CA ILE A 6 -12.38 -1.41 -4.17
C ILE A 6 -11.64 -1.11 -2.86
N PHE A 7 -12.39 -0.80 -1.80
CA PHE A 7 -11.81 -0.42 -0.50
C PHE A 7 -10.86 0.78 -0.63
N SER A 8 -11.30 1.83 -1.34
CA SER A 8 -10.40 2.92 -1.74
C SER A 8 -9.90 3.77 -0.57
N GLY A 9 -10.56 3.70 0.59
CA GLY A 9 -10.37 4.63 1.70
C GLY A 9 -10.50 6.07 1.22
N ALA A 10 -9.58 6.93 1.65
CA ALA A 10 -9.50 8.31 1.18
C ALA A 10 -8.92 8.48 -0.24
N GLY A 11 -8.64 7.39 -0.97
CA GLY A 11 -8.21 7.41 -2.38
C GLY A 11 -6.70 7.47 -2.61
N GLY A 12 -5.88 7.14 -1.62
CA GLY A 12 -4.42 7.22 -1.75
C GLY A 12 -3.84 6.25 -2.80
N LEU A 13 -4.34 5.00 -2.84
CA LEU A 13 -3.94 4.01 -3.84
C LEU A 13 -4.48 4.40 -5.22
N ALA A 14 -5.77 4.78 -5.30
CA ALA A 14 -6.42 5.31 -6.51
C ALA A 14 -5.65 6.46 -7.14
N LEU A 15 -5.12 7.38 -6.32
CA LEU A 15 -4.37 8.52 -6.81
C LEU A 15 -3.05 8.08 -7.45
N GLY A 16 -2.35 7.13 -6.82
CA GLY A 16 -1.14 6.53 -7.37
C GLY A 16 -1.39 5.81 -8.70
N ILE A 17 -2.50 5.08 -8.80
CA ILE A 17 -2.91 4.36 -10.02
C ILE A 17 -3.29 5.34 -11.13
N ALA A 18 -4.04 6.40 -10.82
CA ALA A 18 -4.41 7.41 -11.80
C ALA A 18 -3.17 8.17 -12.32
N ARG A 19 -2.23 8.51 -11.43
CA ARG A 19 -0.92 9.09 -11.81
C ARG A 19 -0.07 8.17 -12.69
N ALA A 20 -0.26 6.86 -12.60
CA ALA A 20 0.37 5.91 -13.50
C ALA A 20 -0.32 5.80 -14.88
N GLY A 21 -1.37 6.61 -15.14
CA GLY A 21 -2.06 6.70 -16.43
C GLY A 21 -3.30 5.80 -16.55
N PHE A 22 -3.82 5.28 -15.44
CA PHE A 22 -5.08 4.55 -15.43
C PHE A 22 -6.28 5.49 -15.25
N GLU A 23 -7.38 5.14 -15.91
CA GLU A 23 -8.67 5.78 -15.76
C GLU A 23 -9.58 4.88 -14.93
N HIS A 24 -10.12 5.41 -13.82
CA HIS A 24 -10.99 4.64 -12.94
C HIS A 24 -12.42 4.56 -13.50
N LEU A 25 -12.91 3.35 -13.70
CA LEU A 25 -14.30 3.04 -14.05
C LEU A 25 -15.21 3.02 -12.81
N ALA A 26 -14.65 2.72 -11.63
CA ALA A 26 -15.33 2.79 -10.34
C ALA A 26 -14.30 2.93 -9.22
N VAL A 27 -14.61 3.77 -8.23
CA VAL A 27 -13.90 3.90 -6.95
C VAL A 27 -14.91 3.68 -5.83
N ILE A 28 -14.82 2.54 -5.14
CA ILE A 28 -15.85 2.05 -4.23
C ILE A 28 -15.38 2.14 -2.78
N GLU A 29 -16.13 2.88 -1.95
CA GLU A 29 -15.88 3.07 -0.53
C GLU A 29 -17.19 3.05 0.26
N ARG A 30 -17.19 2.37 1.41
CA ARG A 30 -18.35 2.29 2.30
C ARG A 30 -18.28 3.27 3.46
N ASP A 31 -17.08 3.57 3.96
CA ASP A 31 -16.89 4.46 5.09
C ASP A 31 -17.23 5.91 4.71
N ASP A 32 -18.18 6.49 5.43
CA ASP A 32 -18.72 7.82 5.16
C ASP A 32 -17.65 8.92 5.29
N ALA A 33 -16.69 8.81 6.22
CA ALA A 33 -15.63 9.80 6.37
C ALA A 33 -14.64 9.76 5.19
N CYS A 34 -14.28 8.56 4.75
CA CYS A 34 -13.46 8.35 3.56
C CYS A 34 -14.17 8.84 2.30
N TYR A 35 -15.45 8.49 2.13
CA TYR A 35 -16.27 8.96 1.01
C TYR A 35 -16.37 10.49 0.97
N ARG A 36 -16.65 11.15 2.10
CA ARG A 36 -16.66 12.61 2.19
C ARG A 36 -15.31 13.23 1.79
N THR A 37 -14.21 12.60 2.21
CA THR A 37 -12.86 13.04 1.83
C THR A 37 -12.65 12.93 0.31
N LEU A 38 -13.08 11.83 -0.32
CA LEU A 38 -13.05 11.69 -1.77
C LEU A 38 -13.87 12.80 -2.44
N LYS A 39 -15.13 12.99 -2.03
CA LYS A 39 -16.03 14.02 -2.60
C LYS A 39 -15.48 15.43 -2.45
N GLU A 40 -14.87 15.76 -1.32
CA GLU A 40 -14.22 17.06 -1.11
C GLU A 40 -13.02 17.25 -2.03
N ASN A 41 -12.20 16.21 -2.24
CA ASN A 41 -11.12 16.30 -3.22
C ASN A 41 -11.64 16.43 -4.66
N GLN A 42 -12.81 15.83 -4.99
CA GLN A 42 -13.46 16.05 -6.29
C GLN A 42 -13.97 17.50 -6.45
N SER A 43 -14.62 18.06 -5.41
CA SER A 43 -15.15 19.42 -5.45
C SER A 43 -14.04 20.45 -5.62
N ARG A 44 -12.90 20.22 -4.95
CA ARG A 44 -11.66 21.00 -5.08
C ARG A 44 -10.88 20.75 -6.37
N ARG A 45 -11.33 19.80 -7.20
CA ARG A 45 -10.66 19.39 -8.44
C ARG A 45 -9.19 19.00 -8.22
N VAL A 46 -8.93 18.26 -7.14
CA VAL A 46 -7.59 17.74 -6.84
C VAL A 46 -7.19 16.74 -7.93
N GLU A 47 -6.28 17.16 -8.80
CA GLU A 47 -5.69 16.34 -9.87
C GLU A 47 -6.73 15.47 -10.62
N THR A 48 -6.39 14.22 -10.93
CA THR A 48 -7.23 13.26 -11.65
C THR A 48 -8.58 12.98 -10.97
N MET A 49 -8.74 13.32 -9.68
CA MET A 49 -9.89 12.91 -8.85
C MET A 49 -11.21 13.56 -9.29
N ALA A 50 -11.16 14.72 -9.95
CA ALA A 50 -12.37 15.43 -10.40
C ALA A 50 -13.29 14.55 -11.26
N SER A 51 -12.70 13.62 -12.02
CA SER A 51 -13.41 12.74 -12.97
C SER A 51 -13.80 11.38 -12.39
N TRP A 52 -13.39 11.05 -11.16
CA TRP A 52 -13.56 9.70 -10.64
C TRP A 52 -15.04 9.35 -10.41
N PRO A 53 -15.51 8.19 -10.89
CA PRO A 53 -16.82 7.65 -10.52
C PRO A 53 -16.74 7.05 -9.11
N VAL A 54 -16.99 7.88 -8.10
CA VAL A 54 -16.96 7.48 -6.68
C VAL A 54 -18.32 6.95 -6.23
N HIS A 55 -18.36 5.76 -5.65
CA HIS A 55 -19.56 5.08 -5.19
C HIS A 55 -19.52 4.84 -3.67
N HIS A 56 -20.52 5.38 -2.97
CA HIS A 56 -20.68 5.19 -1.52
C HIS A 56 -21.53 3.95 -1.24
N CYS A 57 -20.90 2.79 -1.17
CA CYS A 57 -21.59 1.52 -0.95
C CYS A 57 -20.63 0.44 -0.45
N ASP A 58 -21.20 -0.65 0.08
CA ASP A 58 -20.43 -1.87 0.32
C ASP A 58 -20.05 -2.49 -1.03
N VAL A 59 -18.82 -2.98 -1.15
CA VAL A 59 -18.31 -3.64 -2.36
C VAL A 59 -19.14 -4.85 -2.77
N ARG A 60 -19.86 -5.48 -1.82
CA ARG A 60 -20.76 -6.62 -2.06
C ARG A 60 -22.05 -6.21 -2.78
N ASP A 61 -22.49 -4.98 -2.56
CA ASP A 61 -23.76 -4.45 -3.05
C ASP A 61 -23.60 -3.67 -4.37
N PHE A 62 -22.36 -3.40 -4.77
CA PHE A 62 -22.08 -2.70 -6.03
C PHE A 62 -22.46 -3.56 -7.25
N ASP A 63 -23.16 -2.96 -8.21
CA ASP A 63 -23.51 -3.62 -9.47
C ASP A 63 -22.34 -3.60 -10.45
N TYR A 64 -21.54 -4.67 -10.45
CA TYR A 64 -20.44 -4.83 -11.39
C TYR A 64 -20.88 -5.07 -12.84
N GLY A 65 -22.17 -5.32 -13.10
CA GLY A 65 -22.71 -5.45 -14.45
C GLY A 65 -22.69 -4.15 -15.25
N CYS A 66 -22.60 -3.00 -14.58
CA CYS A 66 -22.43 -1.70 -15.23
C CYS A 66 -21.00 -1.42 -15.70
N ILE A 67 -20.02 -2.21 -15.25
CA ILE A 67 -18.62 -2.05 -15.64
C ILE A 67 -18.40 -2.71 -17.01
N PRO A 68 -17.89 -1.97 -18.02
CA PRO A 68 -17.62 -2.55 -19.32
C PRO A 68 -16.56 -3.65 -19.27
N GLU A 69 -16.62 -4.57 -20.22
CA GLU A 69 -15.56 -5.57 -20.38
C GLU A 69 -14.18 -4.92 -20.65
N GLY A 70 -13.12 -5.68 -20.34
CA GLY A 70 -11.75 -5.23 -20.59
C GLY A 70 -11.17 -4.36 -19.49
N VAL A 71 -11.45 -4.67 -18.22
CA VAL A 71 -10.77 -4.07 -17.06
C VAL A 71 -9.28 -4.46 -17.09
N ASP A 72 -8.39 -3.47 -17.09
CA ASP A 72 -6.95 -3.71 -17.08
C ASP A 72 -6.44 -3.98 -15.66
N LEU A 73 -6.96 -3.26 -14.66
CA LEU A 73 -6.51 -3.37 -13.27
C LEU A 73 -7.67 -3.37 -12.28
N LEU A 74 -7.71 -4.36 -11.39
CA LEU A 74 -8.48 -4.29 -10.14
C LEU A 74 -7.53 -3.99 -8.99
N ALA A 75 -7.81 -2.96 -8.19
CA ALA A 75 -6.95 -2.60 -7.07
C ALA A 75 -7.73 -2.43 -5.76
N GLY A 76 -7.05 -2.59 -4.62
CA GLY A 76 -7.64 -2.28 -3.32
C GLY A 76 -6.75 -2.52 -2.11
N GLY A 77 -6.95 -1.71 -1.07
CA GLY A 77 -6.40 -1.92 0.27
C GLY A 77 -7.28 -2.88 1.07
N VAL A 78 -7.23 -4.16 0.72
CA VAL A 78 -8.23 -5.15 1.13
C VAL A 78 -8.19 -5.36 2.66
N PRO A 79 -9.29 -5.12 3.38
CA PRO A 79 -9.35 -5.37 4.81
C PRO A 79 -9.01 -6.83 5.14
N CYS A 80 -8.00 -6.98 6.00
CA CYS A 80 -7.57 -8.28 6.50
C CYS A 80 -7.36 -8.16 8.00
N GLN A 81 -8.39 -8.49 8.78
CA GLN A 81 -8.22 -8.55 10.23
C GLN A 81 -7.74 -9.93 10.69
N PRO A 82 -6.65 -9.99 11.49
CA PRO A 82 -6.13 -11.24 12.00
C PRO A 82 -6.82 -11.57 13.33
N PHE A 83 -7.82 -12.45 13.33
CA PHE A 83 -8.27 -13.08 14.58
C PHE A 83 -7.87 -14.54 14.59
N SER A 84 -6.84 -14.83 15.38
CA SER A 84 -6.49 -16.16 15.91
C SER A 84 -6.53 -17.35 14.93
N ILE A 85 -6.14 -17.18 13.66
CA ILE A 85 -5.94 -18.32 12.76
C ILE A 85 -4.86 -19.27 13.32
N GLY A 86 -3.92 -18.74 14.11
CA GLY A 86 -2.84 -19.49 14.76
C GLY A 86 -3.18 -20.15 16.11
N GLY A 87 -4.44 -20.25 16.55
CA GLY A 87 -4.69 -20.85 17.88
C GLY A 87 -6.05 -21.50 18.13
N LYS A 88 -7.14 -21.01 17.53
CA LYS A 88 -8.45 -21.66 17.68
C LYS A 88 -9.22 -21.56 16.37
N HIS A 89 -9.56 -22.71 15.81
CA HIS A 89 -10.24 -22.95 14.53
C HIS A 89 -11.67 -22.33 14.46
N ARG A 90 -11.83 -21.02 14.61
CA ARG A 90 -13.10 -20.29 14.44
C ARG A 90 -12.96 -18.99 13.62
N GLY A 91 -11.85 -18.81 12.89
CA GLY A 91 -11.54 -17.59 12.13
C GLY A 91 -12.16 -17.50 10.73
N HIS A 92 -13.08 -18.39 10.36
CA HIS A 92 -13.71 -18.44 9.02
C HIS A 92 -15.03 -17.65 8.93
N ILE A 93 -15.45 -16.97 10.01
CA ILE A 93 -16.71 -16.21 10.10
C ILE A 93 -16.43 -14.75 10.51
N ASP A 94 -15.25 -14.22 10.19
CA ASP A 94 -15.02 -12.78 10.38
C ASP A 94 -15.45 -12.04 9.12
N GLU A 95 -16.59 -11.36 9.20
CA GLU A 95 -17.15 -10.52 8.14
C GLU A 95 -16.18 -9.42 7.67
N ARG A 96 -15.13 -9.14 8.44
CA ARG A 96 -14.10 -8.13 8.12
C ARG A 96 -12.98 -8.70 7.25
N ASN A 97 -12.96 -10.02 6.98
CA ASN A 97 -12.09 -10.62 5.99
C ASN A 97 -12.70 -10.48 4.60
N MET A 98 -12.18 -9.54 3.81
CA MET A 98 -12.74 -9.21 2.49
C MET A 98 -11.99 -9.85 1.32
N PHE A 99 -11.03 -10.74 1.57
CA PHE A 99 -10.40 -11.52 0.51
C PHE A 99 -11.40 -12.37 -0.31
N PRO A 100 -12.37 -13.09 0.30
CA PRO A 100 -13.38 -13.80 -0.47
C PRO A 100 -14.16 -12.89 -1.43
N GLU A 101 -14.45 -11.65 -1.00
CA GLU A 101 -15.14 -10.69 -1.85
C GLU A 101 -14.26 -10.18 -3.00
N LEU A 102 -12.99 -9.88 -2.74
CA LEU A 102 -12.02 -9.62 -3.80
C LEU A 102 -12.04 -10.73 -4.87
N ILE A 103 -12.04 -12.01 -4.47
CA ILE A 103 -12.10 -13.14 -5.41
C ILE A 103 -13.42 -13.18 -6.19
N THR A 104 -14.55 -12.80 -5.56
CA THR A 104 -15.82 -12.60 -6.26
C THR A 104 -15.72 -11.55 -7.35
N VAL A 105 -15.14 -10.39 -7.05
CA VAL A 105 -14.95 -9.30 -8.02
C VAL A 105 -14.01 -9.72 -9.15
N ILE A 106 -12.89 -10.41 -8.85
CA ILE A 106 -11.97 -10.95 -9.86
C ILE A 106 -12.70 -11.88 -10.83
N ARG A 107 -13.57 -12.77 -10.33
CA ARG A 107 -14.35 -13.68 -11.19
C ARG A 107 -15.32 -12.95 -12.11
N ARG A 108 -15.93 -11.86 -11.63
CA ARG A 108 -16.89 -11.04 -12.40
C ARG A 108 -16.18 -10.23 -13.47
N LEU A 109 -15.14 -9.50 -13.10
CA LEU A 109 -14.46 -8.54 -13.99
C LEU A 109 -13.35 -9.15 -14.85
N LYS A 110 -12.79 -10.30 -14.44
CA LYS A 110 -11.66 -10.99 -15.09
C LYS A 110 -10.51 -10.04 -15.52
N PRO A 111 -10.04 -9.15 -14.63
CA PRO A 111 -9.12 -8.09 -14.98
C PRO A 111 -7.79 -8.63 -15.53
N LYS A 112 -7.04 -7.84 -16.29
CA LYS A 112 -5.70 -8.25 -16.75
C LYS A 112 -4.70 -8.36 -15.60
N ALA A 113 -4.82 -7.50 -14.60
CA ALA A 113 -4.02 -7.52 -13.39
C ALA A 113 -4.85 -7.19 -12.14
N VAL A 114 -4.36 -7.65 -10.99
CA VAL A 114 -4.89 -7.32 -9.66
C VAL A 114 -3.77 -6.79 -8.79
N LEU A 115 -3.99 -5.68 -8.09
CA LEU A 115 -3.08 -5.09 -7.12
C LEU A 115 -3.74 -5.04 -5.75
N VAL A 116 -3.21 -5.80 -4.80
CA VAL A 116 -3.66 -5.80 -3.41
C VAL A 116 -2.62 -5.15 -2.53
N GLU A 117 -3.05 -4.20 -1.71
CA GLU A 117 -2.25 -3.64 -0.61
C GLU A 117 -2.71 -4.23 0.73
N ASN A 118 -1.74 -4.49 1.62
CA ASN A 118 -2.02 -4.90 2.99
C ASN A 118 -0.87 -4.53 3.95
N VAL A 119 -1.09 -4.75 5.25
CA VAL A 119 -0.06 -4.55 6.27
C VAL A 119 1.05 -5.60 6.17
N ARG A 120 2.29 -5.22 6.53
CA ARG A 120 3.44 -6.16 6.59
C ARG A 120 3.18 -7.40 7.47
N GLY A 121 2.27 -7.27 8.44
CA GLY A 121 1.93 -8.33 9.39
C GLY A 121 1.42 -9.61 8.74
N LEU A 122 0.77 -9.50 7.57
CA LEU A 122 0.23 -10.65 6.83
C LEU A 122 1.34 -11.56 6.27
N ALA A 123 2.53 -11.02 6.00
CA ALA A 123 3.70 -11.76 5.53
C ALA A 123 4.55 -12.38 6.67
N ARG A 124 4.08 -12.33 7.92
CA ARG A 124 4.82 -12.93 9.05
C ARG A 124 4.73 -14.47 9.02
N PRO A 125 5.75 -15.18 9.52
CA PRO A 125 5.74 -16.65 9.54
C PRO A 125 4.50 -17.28 10.20
N SER A 126 3.97 -16.66 11.26
CA SER A 126 2.75 -17.11 11.95
C SER A 126 1.50 -17.13 11.06
N PHE A 127 1.50 -16.38 9.96
CA PHE A 127 0.40 -16.31 8.99
C PHE A 127 0.69 -17.06 7.68
N ALA A 128 1.86 -17.70 7.53
CA ALA A 128 2.32 -18.25 6.26
C ALA A 128 1.29 -19.19 5.60
N LYS A 129 0.62 -20.05 6.36
CA LYS A 129 -0.39 -20.98 5.83
C LYS A 129 -1.62 -20.25 5.27
N TYR A 130 -2.08 -19.21 5.96
CA TYR A 130 -3.21 -18.40 5.50
C TYR A 130 -2.80 -17.47 4.35
N PHE A 131 -1.56 -16.96 4.38
CA PHE A 131 -1.02 -16.16 3.30
C PHE A 131 -0.91 -16.97 2.00
N GLY A 132 -0.38 -18.19 2.05
CA GLY A 132 -0.37 -19.10 0.90
C GLY A 132 -1.77 -19.45 0.40
N TYR A 133 -2.75 -19.56 1.30
CA TYR A 133 -4.16 -19.71 0.91
C TYR A 133 -4.68 -18.51 0.11
N ILE A 134 -4.37 -17.28 0.52
CA ILE A 134 -4.71 -16.07 -0.23
C ILE A 134 -4.04 -16.07 -1.62
N GLU A 135 -2.74 -16.41 -1.69
CA GLU A 135 -2.02 -16.49 -2.97
C GLU A 135 -2.66 -17.47 -3.92
N LEU A 136 -3.07 -18.65 -3.43
CA LEU A 136 -3.74 -19.65 -4.25
C LEU A 136 -5.16 -19.24 -4.67
N MET A 137 -5.91 -18.55 -3.80
CA MET A 137 -7.21 -17.98 -4.17
C MET A 137 -7.07 -16.93 -5.28
N LEU A 138 -6.07 -16.06 -5.20
CA LEU A 138 -5.76 -15.08 -6.25
C LEU A 138 -5.33 -15.76 -7.55
N ALA A 139 -4.51 -16.81 -7.46
CA ALA A 139 -4.05 -17.56 -8.62
C ALA A 139 -5.18 -18.32 -9.31
N TYR A 140 -6.17 -18.82 -8.55
CA TYR A 140 -7.23 -19.72 -9.00
C TYR A 140 -8.62 -19.27 -8.54
N PRO A 141 -9.09 -18.10 -8.98
CA PRO A 141 -10.34 -17.51 -8.49
C PRO A 141 -11.57 -18.36 -8.85
N GLU A 142 -11.50 -19.22 -9.87
CA GLU A 142 -12.60 -20.10 -10.28
C GLU A 142 -12.76 -21.35 -9.39
N VAL A 143 -11.75 -21.71 -8.60
CA VAL A 143 -11.88 -22.78 -7.59
C VAL A 143 -12.58 -22.18 -6.38
N ARG A 144 -13.89 -22.40 -6.31
CA ARG A 144 -14.75 -21.85 -5.25
C ARG A 144 -14.69 -22.71 -3.98
N PRO A 145 -14.78 -22.09 -2.80
CA PRO A 145 -15.09 -22.82 -1.59
C PRO A 145 -16.49 -23.44 -1.71
N ARG A 146 -16.67 -24.63 -1.15
CA ARG A 146 -17.99 -25.27 -1.02
C ARG A 146 -18.76 -24.67 0.16
N GLU A 147 -20.07 -24.90 0.18
CA GLU A 147 -20.92 -24.49 1.30
C GLU A 147 -20.42 -25.13 2.61
N ALA A 148 -20.30 -24.31 3.66
CA ALA A 148 -19.77 -24.68 4.97
C ALA A 148 -18.35 -25.32 4.96
N GLU A 149 -17.58 -25.18 3.88
CA GLU A 149 -16.22 -25.73 3.79
C GLU A 149 -15.23 -24.91 4.62
N PRO A 150 -14.50 -25.55 5.56
CA PRO A 150 -13.43 -24.86 6.26
C PRO A 150 -12.32 -24.44 5.31
N TRP A 151 -11.74 -23.25 5.54
CA TRP A 151 -10.72 -22.68 4.64
C TRP A 151 -9.50 -23.59 4.41
N PHE A 152 -9.14 -24.44 5.39
CA PHE A 152 -8.01 -25.36 5.25
C PHE A 152 -8.31 -26.55 4.33
N GLU A 153 -9.58 -26.97 4.22
CA GLU A 153 -10.00 -27.98 3.24
C GLU A 153 -10.05 -27.37 1.84
N HIS A 154 -10.52 -26.12 1.75
CA HIS A 154 -10.47 -25.36 0.50
C HIS A 154 -9.01 -25.14 0.05
N LEU A 155 -8.09 -24.82 0.97
CA LEU A 155 -6.65 -24.75 0.71
C LEU A 155 -6.15 -26.07 0.11
N ALA A 156 -6.48 -27.22 0.71
CA ALA A 156 -6.04 -28.52 0.19
C ALA A 156 -6.58 -28.79 -1.24
N ARG A 157 -7.79 -28.33 -1.58
CA ARG A 157 -8.33 -28.37 -2.95
C ARG A 157 -7.53 -27.47 -3.89
N LEU A 158 -7.22 -26.25 -3.47
CA LEU A 158 -6.42 -25.31 -4.24
C LEU A 158 -5.01 -25.83 -4.50
N GLU A 159 -4.35 -26.46 -3.52
CA GLU A 159 -3.03 -27.08 -3.68
C GLU A 159 -3.05 -28.23 -4.69
N ARG A 160 -4.06 -29.11 -4.61
CA ARG A 160 -4.28 -30.16 -5.62
C ARG A 160 -4.55 -29.59 -7.01
N PHE A 161 -5.24 -28.46 -7.10
CA PHE A 161 -5.48 -27.78 -8.37
C PHE A 161 -4.20 -27.14 -8.92
N HIS A 162 -3.41 -26.46 -8.07
CA HIS A 162 -2.16 -25.79 -8.40
C HIS A 162 -1.13 -26.75 -9.01
N THR A 163 -1.04 -27.95 -8.43
CA THR A 163 -0.09 -29.00 -8.81
C THR A 163 -0.56 -29.87 -9.99
N LYS A 164 -1.81 -29.71 -10.45
CA LYS A 164 -2.33 -30.43 -11.63
C LYS A 164 -1.70 -29.90 -12.92
N GLY A 165 -1.25 -30.80 -13.80
CA GLY A 165 -0.46 -30.45 -14.99
C GLY A 165 -1.21 -29.69 -16.11
N ARG A 166 -2.53 -29.84 -16.26
CA ARG A 166 -3.34 -29.06 -17.21
C ARG A 166 -4.20 -28.05 -16.47
N ARG A 167 -4.05 -26.79 -16.83
CA ARG A 167 -4.79 -25.64 -16.26
C ARG A 167 -5.71 -25.09 -17.34
N ASN A 168 -7.02 -25.26 -17.14
CA ASN A 168 -8.04 -24.64 -17.98
C ASN A 168 -8.76 -23.59 -17.13
N GLY A 169 -9.16 -22.47 -17.74
CA GLY A 169 -9.89 -21.40 -17.06
C GLY A 169 -9.03 -20.20 -16.66
N LEU A 170 -9.62 -19.32 -15.86
CA LEU A 170 -9.01 -18.08 -15.42
C LEU A 170 -7.94 -18.36 -14.36
N CYS A 171 -6.69 -18.00 -14.67
CA CYS A 171 -5.58 -18.11 -13.73
C CYS A 171 -4.67 -16.88 -13.75
N TYR A 172 -4.03 -16.62 -12.62
CA TYR A 172 -3.10 -15.50 -12.45
C TYR A 172 -1.74 -16.00 -11.95
N ARG A 173 -0.68 -15.33 -12.39
CA ARG A 173 0.66 -15.43 -11.83
C ARG A 173 0.77 -14.40 -10.71
N VAL A 174 0.92 -14.86 -9.49
CA VAL A 174 0.94 -14.03 -8.29
C VAL A 174 2.38 -13.86 -7.81
N VAL A 175 2.77 -12.62 -7.55
CA VAL A 175 4.01 -12.27 -6.86
C VAL A 175 3.71 -11.27 -5.76
N HIS A 176 4.48 -11.29 -4.68
CA HIS A 176 4.31 -10.35 -3.58
C HIS A 176 5.65 -9.78 -3.11
N ARG A 177 5.60 -8.61 -2.48
CA ARG A 177 6.77 -8.00 -1.85
C ARG A 177 6.34 -7.06 -0.73
N VAL A 178 7.13 -7.02 0.34
CA VAL A 178 7.01 -5.96 1.36
C VAL A 178 7.86 -4.78 0.90
N LEU A 179 7.23 -3.62 0.71
CA LEU A 179 7.88 -2.39 0.29
C LEU A 179 7.82 -1.36 1.42
N ASN A 180 8.91 -0.61 1.60
CA ASN A 180 8.97 0.54 2.51
C ASN A 180 8.85 1.83 1.72
N ALA A 181 7.86 2.67 2.04
CA ALA A 181 7.63 3.95 1.36
C ALA A 181 8.88 4.87 1.35
N ALA A 182 9.73 4.78 2.39
CA ALA A 182 11.01 5.50 2.45
C ALA A 182 11.95 5.20 1.27
N ASN A 183 11.90 3.97 0.75
CA ASN A 183 12.70 3.54 -0.40
C ASN A 183 12.22 4.14 -1.73
N TYR A 184 11.07 4.82 -1.72
CA TYR A 184 10.43 5.42 -2.89
C TYR A 184 10.22 6.92 -2.71
N GLY A 185 11.01 7.57 -1.84
CA GLY A 185 11.03 9.02 -1.69
C GLY A 185 9.93 9.60 -0.81
N VAL A 186 9.21 8.77 -0.05
CA VAL A 186 8.27 9.27 0.96
C VAL A 186 9.01 9.41 2.29
N PRO A 187 8.94 10.55 3.01
CA PRO A 187 9.65 10.76 4.28
C PRO A 187 9.01 10.00 5.46
N GLN A 188 8.65 8.73 5.25
CA GLN A 188 7.95 7.91 6.23
C GLN A 188 8.40 6.46 6.08
N ARG A 189 8.86 5.88 7.20
CA ARG A 189 9.06 4.44 7.30
C ARG A 189 7.71 3.75 7.42
N ARG A 190 7.18 3.29 6.30
CA ARG A 190 5.89 2.60 6.22
C ARG A 190 6.03 1.38 5.33
N GLU A 191 6.12 0.23 5.98
CA GLU A 191 6.19 -1.06 5.30
C GLU A 191 4.79 -1.59 5.02
N ARG A 192 4.55 -1.95 3.76
CA ARG A 192 3.30 -2.54 3.28
C ARG A 192 3.58 -3.70 2.37
N LEU A 193 2.75 -4.72 2.49
CA LEU A 193 2.73 -5.86 1.60
C LEU A 193 1.93 -5.49 0.36
N PHE A 194 2.52 -5.73 -0.80
CA PHE A 194 1.84 -5.65 -2.09
C PHE A 194 1.80 -7.03 -2.71
N MET A 195 0.63 -7.43 -3.20
CA MET A 195 0.44 -8.63 -4.02
C MET A 195 0.00 -8.19 -5.41
N VAL A 196 0.68 -8.69 -6.44
CA VAL A 196 0.37 -8.42 -7.83
C VAL A 196 0.05 -9.75 -8.50
N ALA A 197 -1.16 -9.86 -9.04
CA ALA A 197 -1.61 -11.03 -9.79
C ALA A 197 -1.82 -10.62 -11.25
N ILE A 198 -1.07 -11.19 -12.18
CA ILE A 198 -1.19 -10.90 -13.62
C ILE A 198 -1.79 -12.11 -14.32
N ARG A 199 -2.80 -11.89 -15.17
CA ARG A 199 -3.53 -12.97 -15.84
C ARG A 199 -2.56 -13.78 -16.71
N ALA A 200 -2.57 -15.10 -16.53
CA ALA A 200 -1.49 -15.96 -17.01
C ALA A 200 -1.49 -16.13 -18.55
N ASP A 201 -2.65 -15.95 -19.19
CA ASP A 201 -2.84 -15.98 -20.66
C ASP A 201 -2.09 -14.85 -21.37
N LEU A 202 -1.81 -13.75 -20.68
CA LEU A 202 -1.14 -12.59 -21.26
C LEU A 202 0.36 -12.80 -21.50
N GLY A 203 0.97 -13.80 -20.82
CA GLY A 203 2.40 -14.10 -21.00
C GLY A 203 3.35 -12.97 -20.60
N VAL A 204 2.90 -11.98 -19.84
CA VAL A 204 3.68 -10.77 -19.50
C VAL A 204 4.76 -11.10 -18.47
N GLU A 205 5.96 -10.57 -18.70
CA GLU A 205 7.05 -10.52 -17.73
C GLU A 205 6.98 -9.22 -16.93
N TRP A 206 6.97 -9.31 -15.60
CA TRP A 206 6.84 -8.15 -14.73
C TRP A 206 7.56 -8.39 -13.40
N SER A 207 8.14 -7.33 -12.83
CA SER A 207 8.73 -7.35 -11.49
C SER A 207 8.48 -6.03 -10.77
N PHE A 208 8.49 -6.07 -9.43
CA PHE A 208 8.40 -4.86 -8.62
C PHE A 208 9.54 -3.88 -8.92
N PRO A 209 9.27 -2.56 -8.87
CA PRO A 209 10.28 -1.54 -9.14
C PRO A 209 11.40 -1.58 -8.10
N ALA A 210 12.62 -1.34 -8.56
CA ALA A 210 13.77 -1.17 -7.68
C ALA A 210 13.57 0.05 -6.74
N PRO A 211 14.11 0.00 -5.51
CA PRO A 211 14.23 1.19 -4.66
C PRO A 211 14.87 2.35 -5.42
N THR A 212 14.37 3.56 -5.18
CA THR A 212 14.98 4.78 -5.71
C THR A 212 15.75 5.55 -4.64
N HIS A 213 15.46 5.27 -3.37
CA HIS A 213 16.08 5.91 -2.22
C HIS A 213 16.58 4.88 -1.20
N GLY A 214 17.67 5.20 -0.50
CA GLY A 214 18.30 4.36 0.51
C GLY A 214 18.65 5.12 1.79
N VAL A 215 18.60 4.40 2.92
CA VAL A 215 19.03 4.94 4.23
C VAL A 215 20.52 5.26 4.24
N ASP A 216 21.32 4.48 3.51
CA ASP A 216 22.76 4.70 3.43
C ASP A 216 23.09 5.96 2.63
N GLY A 217 22.31 6.28 1.60
CA GLY A 217 22.40 7.57 0.91
C GLY A 217 22.14 8.75 1.86
N LEU A 218 21.13 8.64 2.73
CA LEU A 218 20.84 9.68 3.73
C LEU A 218 21.99 9.81 4.75
N ARG A 219 22.51 8.69 5.24
CA ARG A 219 23.65 8.67 6.18
C ARG A 219 24.90 9.25 5.55
N TRP A 220 25.18 8.94 4.29
CA TRP A 220 26.26 9.55 3.53
C TRP A 220 26.10 11.08 3.44
N SER A 221 24.92 11.55 3.03
CA SER A 221 24.62 12.98 2.92
C SER A 221 24.71 13.72 4.26
N GLN A 222 24.38 13.06 5.38
CA GLN A 222 24.46 13.63 6.72
C GLN A 222 25.89 13.63 7.29
N PHE A 223 26.60 12.51 7.23
CA PHE A 223 27.80 12.31 8.04
C PHE A 223 29.10 12.24 7.24
N ARG A 224 29.02 12.11 5.91
CA ARG A 224 30.19 12.14 5.03
C ARG A 224 30.29 13.42 4.21
N SER A 225 29.33 13.69 3.33
CA SER A 225 29.39 14.92 2.53
C SER A 225 28.92 16.16 3.31
N GLY A 226 28.01 15.99 4.29
CA GLY A 226 27.47 17.11 5.08
C GLY A 226 26.43 17.96 4.36
N GLU A 227 26.21 17.71 3.06
CA GLU A 227 25.26 18.41 2.19
C GLU A 227 23.85 18.50 2.77
N TYR A 228 23.41 17.45 3.49
CA TYR A 228 22.10 17.46 4.13
C TYR A 228 21.99 18.61 5.15
N TRP A 229 23.01 18.80 5.98
CA TRP A 229 23.00 19.84 7.02
C TRP A 229 23.14 21.24 6.43
N GLU A 230 23.95 21.39 5.38
CA GLU A 230 24.11 22.64 4.65
C GLU A 230 22.82 23.06 3.96
N ARG A 231 22.16 22.13 3.25
CA ARG A 231 20.86 22.35 2.61
C ARG A 231 19.81 22.84 3.60
N HIS A 232 19.84 22.30 4.82
CA HIS A 232 18.93 22.66 5.91
C HIS A 232 19.42 23.81 6.80
N ARG A 233 20.55 24.43 6.47
CA ARG A 233 21.17 25.54 7.21
C ARG A 233 21.32 25.24 8.71
N VAL A 234 21.67 24.01 9.05
CA VAL A 234 21.87 23.59 10.44
C VAL A 234 23.27 24.01 10.91
N PRO A 235 23.40 24.82 11.99
CA PRO A 235 24.70 25.22 12.50
C PRO A 235 25.53 24.01 12.92
N LYS A 236 26.84 24.02 12.67
CA LYS A 236 27.76 22.92 13.03
C LYS A 236 27.66 22.51 14.51
N THR A 237 27.37 23.44 15.40
CA THR A 237 27.18 23.19 16.85
C THR A 237 25.92 22.37 17.19
N ARG A 238 24.96 22.30 16.27
CA ARG A 238 23.70 21.55 16.41
C ARG A 238 23.67 20.26 15.58
N ILE A 239 24.72 19.99 14.79
CA ILE A 239 24.81 18.74 14.05
C ILE A 239 25.05 17.61 15.06
N PRO A 240 24.17 16.60 15.12
CA PRO A 240 24.36 15.47 16.02
C PRO A 240 25.64 14.73 15.64
N LYS A 241 26.43 14.34 16.65
CA LYS A 241 27.53 13.40 16.42
C LYS A 241 26.95 12.07 15.95
N PRO A 242 27.64 11.33 15.07
CA PRO A 242 27.21 9.98 14.73
C PRO A 242 27.10 9.16 16.02
N SER A 243 25.91 8.62 16.32
CA SER A 243 25.73 7.72 17.47
C SER A 243 26.36 6.36 17.17
N ASP A 244 26.61 5.53 18.20
CA ASP A 244 27.12 4.17 17.98
C ASP A 244 26.17 3.31 17.12
N GLY A 245 24.86 3.59 17.11
CA GLY A 245 23.88 2.97 16.20
C GLY A 245 24.05 3.33 14.71
N LEU A 246 24.93 4.29 14.38
CA LEU A 246 25.41 4.51 13.01
C LEU A 246 26.56 3.58 12.61
N ARG A 247 27.20 2.88 13.56
CA ARG A 247 28.19 1.83 13.26
C ARG A 247 27.54 0.49 12.89
N GLU A 248 26.26 0.30 13.25
CA GLU A 248 25.49 -0.93 13.02
C GLU A 248 24.74 -0.97 11.67
N SER A 249 25.08 -0.12 10.68
CA SER A 249 24.71 -0.47 9.31
C SER A 249 25.39 -1.78 8.95
N ALA A 250 24.64 -2.73 8.39
CA ALA A 250 25.12 -4.03 7.91
C ALA A 250 26.16 -3.94 6.76
N VAL A 251 26.75 -2.76 6.56
CA VAL A 251 27.79 -2.46 5.59
C VAL A 251 28.81 -1.60 6.34
N GLY A 252 29.93 -2.22 6.70
CA GLY A 252 30.91 -1.70 7.64
C GLY A 252 31.77 -0.54 7.09
N PRO A 253 33.02 -0.36 7.58
CA PRO A 253 33.91 0.74 7.23
C PRO A 253 34.31 0.86 5.74
N GLN A 254 33.89 -0.07 4.87
CA GLN A 254 34.16 -0.06 3.43
C GLN A 254 33.20 0.82 2.61
N LEU A 255 32.02 1.18 3.13
CA LEU A 255 31.05 2.03 2.42
C LEU A 255 31.45 3.53 2.40
N TYR A 256 32.69 3.83 2.76
CA TYR A 256 33.22 5.17 2.88
C TYR A 256 34.17 5.58 1.74
N LEU A 257 34.32 4.73 0.72
CA LEU A 257 35.14 5.02 -0.45
C LEU A 257 34.30 5.48 -1.65
N ILE A 258 33.05 5.01 -1.78
CA ILE A 258 32.20 5.24 -2.96
C ILE A 258 30.80 5.66 -2.49
N PRO A 259 30.22 6.74 -3.05
CA PRO A 259 28.86 7.15 -2.72
C PRO A 259 27.83 6.07 -3.11
N PRO A 260 26.77 5.86 -2.30
CA PRO A 260 25.67 4.97 -2.68
C PRO A 260 25.01 5.38 -4.00
N SER A 261 24.57 4.40 -4.80
CA SER A 261 23.84 4.65 -6.06
C SER A 261 22.45 5.23 -5.85
N ASP A 262 21.81 4.89 -4.72
CA ASP A 262 20.44 5.29 -4.42
C ASP A 262 20.40 6.73 -3.90
N LYS A 263 19.30 7.45 -4.18
CA LYS A 263 19.08 8.78 -3.60
C LYS A 263 18.97 8.67 -2.07
N PRO A 264 19.37 9.71 -1.30
CA PRO A 264 19.19 9.70 0.14
C PRO A 264 17.69 9.62 0.51
N TRP A 265 17.30 8.77 1.46
CA TRP A 265 15.97 8.85 2.07
C TRP A 265 15.60 10.29 2.43
N LEU A 266 14.37 10.69 2.10
CA LEU A 266 13.85 11.98 2.54
C LEU A 266 13.48 11.94 4.01
N THR A 267 13.65 13.07 4.67
CA THR A 267 13.30 13.26 6.07
C THR A 267 12.07 14.13 6.20
N VAL A 268 11.42 14.09 7.37
CA VAL A 268 10.32 15.00 7.68
C VAL A 268 10.75 16.47 7.47
N ARG A 269 12.01 16.80 7.82
CA ARG A 269 12.58 18.13 7.63
C ARG A 269 12.61 18.55 6.16
N ASP A 270 12.92 17.63 5.24
CA ASP A 270 12.87 17.92 3.80
C ASP A 270 11.45 18.35 3.37
N THR A 271 10.41 17.71 3.92
CA THR A 271 9.03 17.93 3.48
C THR A 271 8.25 19.03 4.20
N ILE A 272 8.66 19.42 5.41
CA ILE A 272 7.97 20.47 6.18
C ILE A 272 8.70 21.81 6.16
N SER A 273 9.81 21.91 5.43
CA SER A 273 10.66 23.10 5.39
C SER A 273 9.95 24.36 4.87
N ASN A 274 8.90 24.18 4.07
CA ASN A 274 8.07 25.24 3.51
C ASN A 274 6.74 25.44 4.26
N LEU A 275 6.47 24.72 5.36
CA LEU A 275 5.26 24.97 6.14
C LEU A 275 5.33 26.36 6.78
N PRO A 276 4.23 27.13 6.74
CA PRO A 276 4.17 28.40 7.45
C PRO A 276 4.35 28.17 8.95
N ARG A 277 4.77 29.20 9.68
CA ARG A 277 4.80 29.13 11.15
C ARG A 277 3.42 28.72 11.67
N PRO A 278 3.33 27.85 12.70
CA PRO A 278 2.04 27.45 13.24
C PRO A 278 1.24 28.70 13.65
N ALA A 279 -0.02 28.78 13.24
CA ALA A 279 -0.91 29.86 13.62
C ALA A 279 -1.17 29.82 15.13
N LYS A 280 -1.36 31.00 15.75
CA LYS A 280 -1.55 31.13 17.21
C LYS A 280 -2.91 30.62 17.70
N THR A 281 -3.92 30.64 16.84
CA THR A 281 -5.30 30.25 17.15
C THR A 281 -5.86 29.35 16.04
N ARG A 282 -6.82 28.48 16.37
CA ARG A 282 -7.50 27.56 15.43
C ARG A 282 -8.39 28.26 14.39
N THR A 283 -8.50 29.58 14.45
CA THR A 283 -9.40 30.41 13.65
C THR A 283 -8.71 31.00 12.42
N SER A 284 -7.69 30.36 11.86
CA SER A 284 -6.98 30.95 10.71
C SER A 284 -7.94 31.24 9.57
N ASP A 285 -7.83 32.43 9.00
CA ASP A 285 -8.65 32.90 7.86
C ASP A 285 -8.41 32.09 6.58
N GLU A 286 -7.41 31.19 6.56
CA GLU A 286 -7.17 30.23 5.49
C GLU A 286 -7.95 28.92 5.73
N PRO A 287 -9.00 28.63 4.93
CA PRO A 287 -9.77 27.40 5.08
C PRO A 287 -8.90 26.17 4.79
N GLY A 288 -8.72 25.32 5.80
CA GLY A 288 -8.04 24.02 5.67
C GLY A 288 -6.61 23.97 6.19
N LEU A 289 -6.02 25.08 6.61
CA LEU A 289 -4.72 25.05 7.29
C LEU A 289 -4.91 24.54 8.73
N THR A 290 -4.44 23.33 9.05
CA THR A 290 -4.54 22.75 10.40
C THR A 290 -3.27 22.91 11.25
N HIS A 291 -2.34 23.74 10.79
CA HIS A 291 -1.04 23.95 11.43
C HIS A 291 -1.12 25.06 12.49
N PHE A 292 -1.52 24.70 13.71
CA PHE A 292 -1.66 25.61 14.84
C PHE A 292 -0.69 25.26 15.98
N ALA A 293 -0.23 26.27 16.71
CA ALA A 293 0.53 26.05 17.93
C ALA A 293 -0.39 25.47 19.02
N ILE A 294 0.11 24.50 19.79
CA ILE A 294 -0.54 23.97 20.99
C ILE A 294 0.32 24.36 22.19
N PRO A 295 0.07 25.52 22.82
CA PRO A 295 0.83 25.95 24.00
C PRO A 295 0.77 24.90 25.11
N GLY A 296 1.91 24.59 25.73
CA GLY A 296 1.99 23.58 26.80
C GLY A 296 2.03 22.13 26.33
N ALA A 297 2.08 21.86 25.02
CA ALA A 297 2.34 20.51 24.51
C ALA A 297 3.68 19.99 25.06
N ARG A 298 3.65 18.80 25.68
CA ARG A 298 4.85 18.16 26.23
C ARG A 298 5.69 17.60 25.10
N GLN A 299 7.00 17.87 25.15
CA GLN A 299 7.95 17.13 24.33
C GLN A 299 7.99 15.69 24.82
N TYR A 300 7.67 14.74 23.95
CA TYR A 300 7.82 13.33 24.27
C TYR A 300 9.31 12.99 24.29
N VAL A 301 9.81 12.50 25.43
CA VAL A 301 11.18 12.02 25.55
C VAL A 301 11.34 10.81 24.62
N GLY A 302 12.24 10.92 23.64
CA GLY A 302 12.49 9.86 22.65
C GLY A 302 11.96 10.14 21.23
N HIS A 303 11.38 11.32 20.98
CA HIS A 303 11.03 11.82 19.64
C HIS A 303 11.93 12.98 19.21
#